data_AF-V4LII3-F1
#
_entry.id   AF-V4LII3-F1
#
_cell.length_a   1.000
_cell.length_b   1.000
_cell.length_c   1.000
_cell.angle_alpha   90.00
_cell.angle_beta   90.00
_cell.angle_gamma   90.00
#
_symmetry.space_group_name_H-M   'P 1'
#
loop_
_entity.id
_entity.type
_entity.pdbx_description
1 polymer ?
#
loop_
_entity_poly.entity_id
_entity_poly.type
_entity_poly.pdbx_seq_one_letter_code
_entity_poly.pdbx_strand_id
1 'polypeptide(L)'
;MSVSSSQAGDNRPQVFINYRKEELRKTFIKSLLPELKRGRIKFFIDDNEEKESRWCLDELHKMKKLAEGNKLVVIPVFVNVTTTDVKHFNGEFGKNFREMCKKYVGQKVRKWREAVEYIADIIGEVWDNLG
;
A
#
# COMPACT_ATOMS: atom_id res chain seq x y z
N MET A 1 16.21 36.94 -27.68
CA MET A 1 15.95 36.97 -26.23
C MET A 1 15.62 35.55 -25.79
N SER A 2 16.52 34.91 -25.06
CA SER A 2 16.32 33.56 -24.53
C SER A 2 15.38 33.65 -23.32
N VAL A 3 14.19 33.06 -23.43
CA VAL A 3 13.31 32.86 -22.28
C VAL A 3 13.99 31.81 -21.39
N SER A 4 14.55 32.27 -20.27
CA SER A 4 14.99 31.38 -19.21
C SER A 4 13.74 30.72 -18.65
N SER A 5 13.49 29.47 -19.01
CA SER A 5 12.48 28.67 -18.33
C SER A 5 12.95 28.51 -16.90
N SER A 6 12.27 29.17 -15.97
CA SER A 6 12.45 28.93 -14.54
C SER A 6 12.38 27.42 -14.30
N GLN A 7 13.47 26.84 -13.77
CA GLN A 7 13.46 25.48 -13.29
C GLN A 7 12.53 25.41 -12.07
N ALA A 8 11.23 25.23 -12.31
CA ALA A 8 10.35 24.69 -11.30
C ALA A 8 10.81 23.25 -11.05
N GLY A 9 11.54 23.04 -9.95
CA GLY A 9 12.08 21.73 -9.60
C GLY A 9 10.97 20.67 -9.60
N ASP A 10 11.23 19.52 -10.23
CA ASP A 10 10.25 18.45 -10.40
C ASP A 10 9.60 18.06 -9.06
N ASN A 11 8.35 18.46 -8.83
CA ASN A 11 7.64 18.22 -7.58
C ASN A 11 6.88 16.89 -7.55
N ARG A 12 7.19 15.98 -8.49
CA ARG A 12 6.57 14.65 -8.52
C ARG A 12 6.97 13.85 -7.27
N PRO A 13 6.01 13.20 -6.60
CA PRO A 13 6.30 12.26 -5.54
C PRO A 13 7.21 11.13 -6.03
N GLN A 14 8.23 10.80 -5.26
CA GLN A 14 9.10 9.64 -5.47
C GLN A 14 8.54 8.39 -4.78
N VAL A 15 7.83 8.57 -3.66
CA VAL A 15 7.22 7.50 -2.89
C VAL A 15 5.72 7.76 -2.74
N PHE A 16 4.90 6.71 -2.91
CA PHE A 16 3.47 6.74 -2.61
C PHE A 16 3.20 5.82 -1.42
N ILE A 17 2.70 6.38 -0.32
CA ILE A 17 2.41 5.65 0.90
C ILE A 17 0.91 5.38 0.95
N ASN A 18 0.53 4.12 0.80
CA ASN A 18 -0.84 3.66 0.97
C ASN A 18 -0.96 2.88 2.28
N TYR A 19 -1.81 3.33 3.19
CA TYR A 19 -2.08 2.65 4.45
C TYR A 19 -3.55 2.83 4.85
N ARG A 20 -4.02 2.00 5.77
CA ARG A 20 -5.35 2.14 6.38
C ARG A 20 -5.28 1.91 7.88
N LYS A 21 -6.33 2.34 8.57
CA LYS A 21 -6.46 2.36 10.04
C LYS A 21 -5.69 3.50 10.69
N GLU A 22 -6.37 4.18 11.60
CA GLU A 22 -5.83 5.30 12.36
C GLU A 22 -4.60 4.91 13.19
N GLU A 23 -4.57 3.68 13.70
CA GLU A 23 -3.41 3.17 14.46
C GLU A 23 -2.12 3.23 13.66
N LEU A 24 -2.14 2.84 12.37
CA LEU A 24 -0.95 2.93 11.51
C LEU A 24 -0.54 4.39 11.28
N ARG A 25 -1.51 5.32 11.17
CA ARG A 25 -1.23 6.76 11.07
C ARG A 25 -0.46 7.25 12.30
N LYS A 26 -0.97 6.91 13.48
CA LYS A 26 -0.45 7.38 14.78
C LYS A 26 0.88 6.75 15.16
N THR A 27 1.23 5.60 14.57
CA THR A 27 2.44 4.82 14.89
C THR A 27 3.44 4.85 13.72
N PHE A 28 3.37 3.87 12.81
CA PHE A 28 4.32 3.68 11.71
C PHE A 28 4.47 4.91 10.82
N ILE A 29 3.35 5.51 10.41
CA ILE A 29 3.40 6.66 9.50
C ILE A 29 4.00 7.86 10.24
N LYS A 30 3.59 8.11 11.48
CA LYS A 30 4.14 9.21 12.31
C LYS A 30 5.66 9.12 12.46
N SER A 31 6.25 7.93 12.57
CA SER A 31 7.71 7.74 12.65
C SER A 31 8.39 7.79 11.27
N LEU A 32 7.72 7.35 10.20
CA LEU A 32 8.27 7.31 8.85
C LEU A 32 8.40 8.70 8.20
N LEU A 33 7.40 9.58 8.35
CA LEU A 33 7.38 10.86 7.62
C LEU A 33 8.56 11.80 7.97
N PRO A 34 8.99 11.94 9.24
CA PRO A 34 10.18 12.73 9.57
C PRO A 34 11.44 12.21 8.87
N GLU A 35 11.60 10.89 8.75
CA GLU A 35 12.75 10.27 8.11
C GLU A 35 12.76 10.51 6.59
N LEU A 36 11.60 10.39 5.93
CA LEU A 36 11.46 10.75 4.52
C LEU A 36 11.78 12.23 4.27
N LYS A 37 11.30 13.12 5.15
CA LYS A 37 11.61 14.55 5.08
C LYS A 37 13.10 14.82 5.29
N ARG A 38 13.74 14.18 6.27
CA ARG A 38 15.18 14.31 6.55
C ARG A 38 16.02 13.81 5.37
N GLY A 39 15.59 12.72 4.73
CA GLY A 39 16.18 12.20 3.50
C GLY A 39 15.88 13.01 2.25
N ARG A 40 15.08 14.09 2.34
CA ARG A 40 14.62 14.92 1.22
C ARG A 40 13.90 14.09 0.14
N ILE A 41 13.23 13.01 0.54
CA ILE A 41 12.43 12.16 -0.33
C ILE A 41 11.05 12.80 -0.49
N LYS A 42 10.64 13.07 -1.73
CA LYS A 42 9.29 13.56 -2.01
C LYS A 42 8.30 12.40 -1.92
N PHE A 43 7.22 12.57 -1.19
CA PHE A 43 6.23 11.51 -1.04
C PHE A 43 4.80 12.05 -1.13
N PHE A 44 3.89 11.15 -1.46
CA PHE A 44 2.45 11.35 -1.34
C PHE A 44 1.90 10.32 -0.35
N ILE A 45 0.95 10.73 0.48
CA ILE A 45 0.25 9.85 1.41
C ILE A 45 -1.22 9.83 1.02
N ASP A 46 -1.77 8.64 0.85
CA ASP A 46 -3.22 8.46 0.78
C ASP A 46 -3.79 8.36 2.20
N ASP A 47 -4.14 9.50 2.78
CA ASP A 47 -4.63 9.65 4.16
C ASP A 47 -6.16 9.51 4.28
N ASN A 48 -6.83 9.06 3.23
CA ASN A 48 -8.27 8.82 3.26
C ASN A 48 -8.59 7.53 4.02
N GLU A 49 -8.68 7.65 5.35
CA GLU A 49 -8.95 6.57 6.28
C GLU A 49 -10.39 6.03 6.21
N GLU A 50 -11.33 6.81 5.66
CA GLU A 50 -12.72 6.41 5.45
C GLU A 50 -12.88 5.49 4.24
N LYS A 51 -11.80 5.24 3.49
CA LYS A 51 -11.83 4.31 2.38
C LYS A 51 -12.12 2.90 2.87
N GLU A 52 -13.28 2.38 2.49
CA GLU A 52 -13.64 0.98 2.73
C GLU A 52 -12.57 0.02 2.21
N SER A 53 -12.36 -1.10 2.89
CA SER A 53 -11.36 -2.14 2.53
C SER A 53 -11.42 -2.56 1.06
N ARG A 54 -12.60 -2.47 0.41
CA ARG A 54 -12.76 -2.76 -1.02
C ARG A 54 -11.92 -1.84 -1.91
N TRP A 55 -11.82 -0.55 -1.56
CA TRP A 55 -11.07 0.43 -2.34
C TRP A 55 -9.58 0.20 -2.20
N CYS A 56 -9.12 -0.23 -1.01
CA CYS A 56 -7.73 -0.63 -0.78
C CYS A 56 -7.35 -1.80 -1.69
N LEU A 57 -8.25 -2.76 -1.90
CA LEU A 57 -8.01 -3.90 -2.79
C LEU A 57 -8.08 -3.52 -4.27
N ASP A 58 -8.95 -2.57 -4.64
CA ASP A 58 -8.98 -2.00 -5.98
C ASP A 58 -7.66 -1.24 -6.29
N GLU A 59 -7.09 -0.53 -5.31
CA GLU A 59 -5.78 0.10 -5.41
C GLU A 59 -4.65 -0.92 -5.45
N LEU A 60 -4.69 -1.96 -4.61
CA LEU A 60 -3.70 -3.04 -4.61
C LEU A 60 -3.64 -3.74 -5.97
N HIS A 61 -4.79 -3.99 -6.60
CA HIS A 61 -4.86 -4.54 -7.95
C HIS A 61 -4.26 -3.61 -9.01
N LYS A 62 -4.40 -2.29 -8.86
CA LYS A 62 -3.72 -1.32 -9.75
C LYS A 62 -2.21 -1.36 -9.53
N MET A 63 -1.75 -1.39 -8.28
CA MET A 63 -0.34 -1.47 -7.93
C MET A 63 0.30 -2.74 -8.50
N LYS A 64 -0.37 -3.90 -8.36
CA LYS A 64 0.02 -5.17 -8.98
C LYS A 64 0.30 -5.00 -10.48
N LYS A 65 -0.67 -4.44 -11.21
CA LYS A 65 -0.54 -4.25 -12.67
C LYS A 65 0.61 -3.31 -13.06
N LEU A 66 0.85 -2.27 -12.27
CA LEU A 66 1.94 -1.33 -12.52
C LEU A 66 3.30 -1.97 -12.21
N ALA A 67 3.37 -2.77 -11.13
CA ALA A 67 4.56 -3.51 -10.74
C ALA A 67 4.92 -4.59 -11.77
N GLU A 68 3.95 -5.40 -12.22
CA GLU A 68 4.13 -6.38 -13.30
C GLU A 68 4.60 -5.73 -14.62
N GLY A 69 4.22 -4.47 -14.85
CA GLY A 69 4.64 -3.68 -16.00
C GLY A 69 5.95 -2.91 -15.81
N ASN A 70 6.68 -3.11 -14.71
CA ASN A 70 7.91 -2.38 -14.35
C ASN A 70 7.74 -0.84 -14.29
N LYS A 71 6.53 -0.36 -13.98
CA LYS A 71 6.20 1.07 -13.86
C LYS A 71 6.21 1.57 -12.42
N LEU A 72 6.26 0.64 -11.45
CA LEU A 72 6.21 0.93 -10.02
C LEU A 72 7.02 -0.12 -9.26
N VAL A 73 7.87 0.32 -8.34
CA VAL A 73 8.43 -0.56 -7.30
C VAL A 73 7.46 -0.54 -6.12
N VAL A 74 7.06 -1.71 -5.66
CA VAL A 74 6.19 -1.87 -4.49
C VAL A 74 7.00 -2.48 -3.36
N ILE A 75 6.91 -1.90 -2.17
CA ILE A 75 7.56 -2.41 -0.95
C ILE A 75 6.43 -2.59 0.08
N PRO A 76 5.97 -3.82 0.32
CA PRO A 76 4.94 -4.06 1.31
C PRO A 76 5.52 -3.99 2.73
N VAL A 77 4.71 -3.48 3.66
CA VAL A 77 4.97 -3.53 5.10
C VAL A 77 3.82 -4.27 5.74
N PHE A 78 4.13 -5.40 6.38
CA PHE A 78 3.15 -6.30 7.00
C PHE A 78 3.09 -6.00 8.49
N VAL A 79 2.02 -5.35 8.95
CA VAL A 79 1.86 -4.95 10.35
C VAL A 79 0.89 -5.88 11.07
N ASN A 80 1.35 -6.53 12.14
CA ASN A 80 0.58 -7.48 12.95
C ASN A 80 -0.06 -8.63 12.12
N VAL A 81 0.59 -9.03 11.03
CA VAL A 81 0.18 -10.16 10.19
C VAL A 81 1.42 -10.86 9.65
N THR A 82 1.39 -12.18 9.52
CA THR A 82 2.46 -12.92 8.83
C THR A 82 2.24 -12.88 7.32
N THR A 83 3.33 -12.90 6.54
CA THR A 83 3.24 -13.00 5.07
C THR A 83 2.54 -14.27 4.63
N THR A 84 2.71 -15.37 5.38
CA THR A 84 2.03 -16.65 5.15
C THR A 84 0.52 -16.50 5.31
N ASP A 85 0.06 -15.80 6.36
CA ASP A 85 -1.37 -15.56 6.57
C ASP A 85 -1.98 -14.70 5.47
N VAL A 86 -1.25 -13.67 5.01
CA VAL A 86 -1.70 -12.80 3.93
C VAL A 86 -1.75 -13.57 2.60
N LYS A 87 -0.67 -14.29 2.25
CA LYS A 87 -0.55 -15.06 1.00
C LYS A 87 -1.63 -16.14 0.88
N HIS A 88 -1.87 -16.88 1.95
CA HIS A 88 -2.77 -18.03 1.93
C HIS A 88 -4.17 -17.72 2.49
N PHE A 89 -4.44 -16.47 2.87
CA PHE A 89 -5.69 -16.07 3.51
C PHE A 89 -6.00 -16.92 4.74
N ASN A 90 -5.01 -17.09 5.61
CA ASN A 90 -5.14 -17.77 6.89
C ASN A 90 -5.43 -16.77 8.02
N GLY A 91 -5.69 -17.30 9.21
CA GLY A 91 -5.88 -16.51 10.43
C GLY A 91 -7.00 -15.48 10.32
N GLU A 92 -6.80 -14.38 11.05
CA GLU A 92 -7.77 -13.29 11.13
C GLU A 92 -7.86 -12.48 9.84
N PHE A 93 -6.74 -12.29 9.14
CA PHE A 93 -6.71 -11.64 7.83
C PHE A 93 -7.63 -12.35 6.83
N GLY A 94 -7.48 -13.67 6.70
CA GLY A 94 -8.26 -14.48 5.78
C GLY A 94 -9.75 -14.51 6.09
N LYS A 95 -10.11 -14.57 7.39
CA LYS A 95 -11.52 -14.49 7.82
C LYS A 95 -12.14 -13.17 7.41
N ASN A 96 -11.49 -12.05 7.70
CA ASN A 96 -11.96 -10.72 7.33
C ASN A 96 -12.05 -10.52 5.82
N PHE A 97 -11.06 -11.02 5.07
CA PHE A 97 -11.09 -10.98 3.61
C PHE A 97 -12.29 -11.75 3.03
N ARG A 98 -12.54 -12.99 3.51
CA ARG A 98 -13.67 -13.80 3.08
C ARG A 98 -15.01 -13.14 3.41
N GLU A 99 -15.15 -12.59 4.62
CA GLU A 99 -16.38 -11.90 5.04
C GLU A 99 -16.68 -10.70 4.15
N MET A 100 -15.67 -9.86 3.90
CA MET A 100 -15.81 -8.72 2.99
C MET A 100 -16.17 -9.17 1.57
N CYS A 101 -15.56 -10.25 1.08
CA CYS A 101 -15.85 -10.80 -0.26
C CYS A 101 -17.27 -11.34 -0.41
N LYS A 102 -17.99 -11.71 0.65
CA LYS A 102 -19.40 -12.16 0.54
C LYS A 102 -20.31 -11.12 -0.10
N LYS A 103 -19.95 -9.83 -0.02
CA LYS A 103 -20.69 -8.71 -0.62
C LYS A 103 -20.42 -8.53 -2.13
N TYR A 104 -19.53 -9.34 -2.71
CA TYR A 104 -19.07 -9.20 -4.09
C TYR A 104 -19.01 -10.56 -4.79
N VAL A 105 -19.17 -10.57 -6.11
CA VAL A 105 -19.16 -11.80 -6.91
C VAL A 105 -18.27 -11.68 -8.14
N GLY A 106 -17.83 -12.83 -8.65
CA GLY A 106 -17.18 -12.97 -9.96
C GLY A 106 -15.76 -12.41 -10.03
N GLN A 107 -15.44 -11.74 -11.14
CA GLN A 107 -14.06 -11.34 -11.48
C GLN A 107 -13.41 -10.39 -10.47
N LYS A 108 -14.19 -9.64 -9.70
CA LYS A 108 -13.67 -8.65 -8.76
C LYS A 108 -12.92 -9.32 -7.60
N VAL A 109 -13.53 -10.33 -6.98
CA VAL A 109 -12.91 -11.12 -5.91
C VAL A 109 -11.65 -11.84 -6.41
N ARG A 110 -11.69 -12.39 -7.63
CA ARG A 110 -10.51 -13.04 -8.24
C ARG A 110 -9.34 -12.06 -8.37
N LYS A 111 -9.58 -10.86 -8.91
CA LYS A 111 -8.54 -9.81 -9.07
C LYS A 111 -7.93 -9.40 -7.73
N TRP A 112 -8.76 -9.25 -6.69
CA TRP A 112 -8.28 -8.92 -5.35
C TRP A 112 -7.43 -10.03 -4.73
N ARG A 113 -7.85 -11.29 -4.90
CA ARG A 113 -7.09 -12.46 -4.44
C ARG A 113 -5.70 -12.47 -5.07
N GLU A 114 -5.63 -12.35 -6.39
CA GLU A 114 -4.37 -12.33 -7.14
C GLU A 114 -3.48 -11.15 -6.75
N ALA A 115 -4.06 -9.99 -6.44
CA ALA A 115 -3.31 -8.84 -5.98
C ALA A 115 -2.71 -9.04 -4.59
N VAL A 116 -3.48 -9.62 -3.65
CA VAL A 116 -2.99 -9.91 -2.30
C VAL A 116 -1.89 -10.97 -2.34
N GLU A 117 -2.09 -12.05 -3.09
CA GLU A 117 -1.10 -13.12 -3.26
C GLU A 117 0.21 -12.56 -3.85
N TYR A 118 0.11 -11.77 -4.92
CA TYR A 118 1.27 -11.14 -5.55
C TYR A 118 2.05 -10.25 -4.56
N ILE A 119 1.34 -9.41 -3.80
CA ILE A 119 2.00 -8.49 -2.87
C ILE A 119 2.63 -9.24 -1.70
N ALA A 120 2.03 -10.34 -1.25
CA ALA A 120 2.58 -11.20 -0.21
C ALA A 120 3.86 -11.94 -0.65
N ASP A 121 4.09 -12.07 -1.96
CA ASP A 121 5.30 -12.66 -2.55
C ASP A 121 6.44 -11.65 -2.76
N ILE A 122 6.17 -10.35 -2.62
CA ILE A 122 7.22 -9.32 -2.71
C ILE A 122 8.00 -9.29 -1.39
N ILE A 123 9.32 -9.19 -1.48
CA ILE A 123 10.18 -8.94 -0.33
C ILE A 123 9.79 -7.61 0.30
N GLY A 124 9.44 -7.65 1.58
CA GLY A 124 9.02 -6.49 2.36
C GLY A 124 9.42 -6.64 3.82
N GLU A 125 8.95 -5.69 4.63
CA GLU A 125 9.27 -5.64 6.06
C GLU A 125 8.08 -6.16 6.88
N VAL A 126 8.35 -7.00 7.87
CA VAL A 126 7.36 -7.43 8.86
C VAL A 126 7.55 -6.59 10.11
N TRP A 127 6.47 -5.97 10.57
CA TRP A 127 6.47 -5.12 11.74
C TRP A 127 5.48 -5.67 12.77
N ASP A 128 6.05 -6.42 13.72
CA ASP A 128 5.34 -6.94 14.89
C ASP A 128 5.66 -6.01 16.06
N ASN A 129 4.63 -5.54 16.78
CA ASN A 129 4.64 -4.59 17.91
C ASN A 129 4.27 -3.14 17.55
N LEU A 130 2.97 -2.84 17.66
CA LEU A 130 2.52 -1.52 18.09
C LEU A 130 2.64 -1.46 19.62
N GLY A 131 3.89 -1.36 20.10
CA GLY A 131 4.19 -1.06 21.51
C GLY A 131 4.11 0.44 21.78
#